data_AF-A0A919B3H5-F1
#
_entry.id   AF-A0A919B3H5-F1
#
_cell.length_a   1.000
_cell.length_b   1.000
_cell.length_c   1.000
_cell.angle_alpha   90.00
_cell.angle_beta   90.00
_cell.angle_gamma   90.00
#
_symmetry.space_group_name_H-M   'P 1'
#
loop_
_entity.id
_entity.type
_entity.pdbx_description
1 polymer ?
#
loop_
_entity_poly.entity_id
_entity_poly.type
_entity_poly.pdbx_seq_one_letter_code
_entity_poly.pdbx_strand_id
1 'polypeptide(L)'
;MEVVPQPAEDGRMYPGIHDPLTAHEAQLLTAAPGAYPRAALQPCEECCRIKRQRSDALRVGDLRRAAEMATAMGVHQRLAHT
;
A
#
# COMPACT_ATOMS: atom_id res chain seq x y z
N MET A 1 -16.52 23.59 9.85
CA MET A 1 -16.93 22.19 10.04
C MET A 1 -15.71 21.33 9.75
N GLU A 2 -15.15 20.68 10.76
CA GLU A 2 -14.03 19.76 10.59
C GLU A 2 -14.61 18.38 10.26
N VAL A 3 -14.38 17.91 9.04
CA VAL A 3 -14.83 16.58 8.61
C VAL A 3 -13.85 15.56 9.19
N VAL A 4 -14.23 14.91 10.29
CA VAL A 4 -13.42 13.83 10.87
C VAL A 4 -13.59 12.58 10.01
N PRO A 5 -12.51 12.06 9.39
CA PRO A 5 -12.58 10.86 8.58
C PRO A 5 -12.92 9.63 9.45
N GLN A 6 -13.96 8.87 9.10
CA GLN A 6 -14.33 7.64 9.81
C GLN A 6 -13.63 6.42 9.21
N PRO A 7 -13.06 5.52 10.03
CA PRO A 7 -12.35 4.34 9.52
C PRO A 7 -13.28 3.45 8.69
N ALA A 8 -12.69 2.66 7.79
CA ALA A 8 -13.45 1.68 7.03
C ALA A 8 -14.01 0.60 7.99
N GLU A 9 -15.28 0.24 7.81
CA GLU A 9 -15.97 -0.81 8.56
C GLU A 9 -15.91 -2.12 7.77
N ASP A 10 -15.50 -3.20 8.45
CA ASP A 10 -15.47 -4.53 7.84
C ASP A 10 -16.86 -4.95 7.33
N GLY A 11 -16.92 -5.41 6.07
CA GLY A 11 -18.16 -5.84 5.42
C GLY A 11 -19.00 -4.71 4.82
N ARG A 12 -18.61 -3.44 5.00
CA ARG A 12 -19.30 -2.30 4.37
C ARG A 12 -18.80 -2.10 2.94
N MET A 13 -19.71 -2.12 1.98
CA MET A 13 -19.39 -1.77 0.59
C MET A 13 -19.28 -0.26 0.46
N TYR A 14 -18.16 0.21 -0.07
CA TYR A 14 -17.93 1.61 -0.40
C TYR A 14 -18.11 1.82 -1.91
N PRO A 15 -18.73 2.93 -2.35
CA PRO A 15 -18.88 3.22 -3.77
C PRO A 15 -17.50 3.31 -4.43
N GLY A 16 -17.35 2.62 -5.56
CA GLY A 16 -16.15 2.70 -6.39
C GLY A 16 -16.11 4.04 -7.13
N ILE A 17 -14.90 4.57 -7.33
CA ILE A 17 -14.70 5.74 -8.19
C ILE A 17 -14.59 5.21 -9.62
N HIS A 18 -15.66 5.35 -10.38
CA HIS A 18 -15.75 4.84 -11.77
C HIS A 18 -15.48 5.94 -12.82
N ASP A 19 -15.48 7.20 -12.40
CA ASP A 19 -15.21 8.37 -13.25
C ASP A 19 -13.80 8.93 -12.99
N PRO A 20 -13.23 9.70 -13.93
CA PRO A 20 -11.99 10.43 -13.70
C PRO A 20 -12.13 11.39 -12.52
N LEU A 21 -11.19 11.31 -11.58
CA LEU A 21 -11.14 12.20 -10.43
C LEU A 21 -11.06 13.66 -10.85
N THR A 22 -11.88 14.51 -10.25
CA THR A 22 -11.65 15.96 -10.28
C THR A 22 -10.39 16.29 -9.48
N ALA A 23 -9.77 17.45 -9.76
CA ALA A 23 -8.57 17.90 -9.03
C ALA A 23 -8.80 18.00 -7.51
N HIS A 24 -10.03 18.34 -7.10
CA HIS A 24 -10.40 18.43 -5.69
C HIS A 24 -10.48 17.05 -5.02
N GLU A 25 -11.10 16.06 -5.69
CA GLU A 25 -11.18 14.69 -5.16
C GLU A 25 -9.81 14.02 -5.09
N ALA A 26 -8.95 14.26 -6.08
CA ALA A 26 -7.56 13.80 -6.05
C ALA A 26 -6.79 14.40 -4.87
N GLN A 27 -7.03 15.67 -4.55
CA GLN A 27 -6.42 16.34 -3.40
C GLN A 27 -6.90 15.73 -2.07
N LEU A 28 -8.20 15.44 -1.94
CA LEU A 28 -8.77 14.79 -0.76
C LEU A 28 -8.22 13.37 -0.56
N LEU A 29 -8.12 12.58 -1.63
CA LEU A 29 -7.53 11.24 -1.60
C LEU A 29 -6.04 11.26 -1.25
N THR A 30 -5.31 12.29 -1.71
CA THR A 30 -3.88 12.47 -1.39
C THR A 30 -3.68 12.91 0.06
N ALA A 31 -4.65 13.64 0.65
CA ALA A 31 -4.62 14.07 2.05
C ALA A 31 -5.10 12.98 3.03
N ALA A 32 -5.93 12.03 2.56
CA ALA A 32 -6.49 10.95 3.38
C ALA A 32 -5.45 10.09 4.15
N PRO A 33 -4.26 9.78 3.61
CA PRO A 33 -3.21 9.05 4.36
C PRO A 33 -2.72 9.78 5.62
N GLY A 34 -2.82 11.12 5.66
CA GLY A 34 -2.49 11.89 6.85
C GLY A 34 -3.63 11.94 7.88
N ALA A 35 -4.87 11.77 7.41
CA ALA A 35 -6.08 11.88 8.23
C ALA A 35 -6.47 10.53 8.88
N TYR A 36 -6.05 9.42 8.26
CA TYR A 36 -6.02 8.09 8.87
C TYR A 36 -4.57 7.73 9.14
N PRO A 37 -3.98 8.11 10.28
CA PRO A 37 -2.77 7.44 10.73
C PRO A 37 -3.14 5.97 10.76
N ARG A 38 -2.60 5.17 9.83
CA ARG A 38 -2.68 3.71 9.88
C ARG A 38 -2.45 3.37 11.34
N ALA A 39 -3.46 2.81 12.02
CA ALA A 39 -3.25 2.19 13.33
C ALA A 39 -1.98 1.36 13.15
N ALA A 40 -0.91 1.77 13.84
CA ALA A 40 0.45 1.50 13.43
C ALA A 40 0.76 0.01 13.61
N LEU A 41 0.28 -0.82 12.70
CA LEU A 41 0.86 -2.12 12.44
C LEU A 41 2.26 -1.81 11.98
N GLN A 42 3.21 -1.99 12.90
CA GLN A 42 4.62 -1.86 12.64
C GLN A 42 4.91 -2.64 11.35
N PRO A 43 5.39 -1.97 10.30
CA PRO A 43 5.56 -2.63 9.02
C PRO A 43 6.57 -3.76 9.20
N CYS A 44 6.22 -4.96 8.74
CA CYS A 44 7.11 -6.11 8.82
C CYS A 44 8.46 -5.77 8.17
N GLU A 45 9.53 -5.78 8.96
CA GLU A 45 10.87 -5.36 8.55
C GLU A 45 11.35 -6.16 7.33
N GLU A 46 11.00 -7.45 7.29
CA GLU A 46 11.33 -8.36 6.20
C GLU A 46 10.59 -7.97 4.90
N CYS A 47 9.29 -7.68 4.98
CA CYS A 47 8.54 -7.15 3.85
C CYS A 47 9.16 -5.85 3.32
N CYS A 48 9.54 -4.92 4.21
CA CYS A 48 10.19 -3.67 3.82
C CYS A 48 11.55 -3.91 3.16
N ARG A 49 12.33 -4.88 3.66
CA ARG A 49 13.62 -5.27 3.09
C ARG A 49 13.46 -5.82 1.67
N ILE A 50 12.57 -6.79 1.46
CA ILE A 50 12.32 -7.40 0.15
C ILE A 50 11.83 -6.35 -0.86
N LYS A 51 10.95 -5.42 -0.46
CA LYS A 51 10.49 -4.32 -1.33
C LYS A 51 11.65 -3.42 -1.75
N ARG A 52 12.51 -3.00 -0.81
CA ARG A 52 13.69 -2.17 -1.11
C ARG A 52 14.63 -2.88 -2.09
N GLN A 53 14.99 -4.13 -1.81
CA GLN A 53 15.88 -4.92 -2.69
C GLN A 53 15.29 -5.10 -4.10
N ARG A 54 13.98 -5.31 -4.22
CA ARG A 54 13.30 -5.37 -5.52
C ARG A 54 13.37 -4.03 -6.25
N SER A 55 13.12 -2.92 -5.56
CA SER A 55 13.23 -1.58 -6.15
C SER A 55 14.66 -1.25 -6.59
N ASP A 56 15.67 -1.66 -5.83
CA ASP A 56 17.08 -1.50 -6.20
C ASP A 56 17.42 -2.30 -7.47
N ALA A 57 16.98 -3.55 -7.55
CA ALA A 57 17.16 -4.39 -8.74
C ALA A 57 16.49 -3.79 -9.98
N LEU A 58 15.26 -3.28 -9.86
CA LEU A 58 14.56 -2.62 -10.96
C LEU A 58 15.30 -1.35 -11.43
N ARG A 59 15.87 -0.57 -10.50
CA ARG A 59 16.59 0.67 -10.83
C ARG A 59 17.84 0.42 -11.68
N VAL A 60 18.52 -0.70 -11.46
CA VAL A 60 19.70 -1.10 -12.23
C VAL A 60 19.36 -2.02 -13.42
N GLY A 61 18.07 -2.28 -13.68
CA GLY A 61 17.61 -3.12 -14.79
C GLY A 61 17.77 -4.63 -14.57
N ASP A 62 18.05 -5.09 -13.35
CA ASP A 62 18.16 -6.51 -13.04
C ASP A 62 16.77 -7.14 -12.83
N LEU A 63 16.13 -7.48 -13.96
CA LEU A 63 14.79 -8.05 -13.99
C LEU A 63 14.72 -9.44 -13.34
N ARG A 64 15.79 -10.24 -13.44
CA ARG A 64 15.84 -11.57 -12.84
C ARG A 64 15.80 -11.45 -11.32
N ARG A 65 16.65 -10.59 -10.75
CA ARG A 65 16.67 -10.36 -9.31
C ARG A 65 15.36 -9.75 -8.82
N ALA A 66 14.77 -8.83 -9.58
CA ALA A 66 13.47 -8.25 -9.23
C ALA A 66 12.34 -9.30 -9.18
N ALA A 67 12.36 -10.29 -10.09
CA ALA A 67 11.42 -11.40 -10.09
C ALA A 67 11.62 -12.34 -8.89
N GLU A 68 12.87 -12.69 -8.56
CA GLU A 68 13.20 -13.47 -7.36
C GLU A 68 12.65 -12.81 -6.08
N MET A 69 12.83 -11.49 -5.95
CA MET A 69 12.32 -10.74 -4.79
C MET A 69 10.79 -10.68 -4.77
N ALA A 70 10.13 -10.64 -5.93
CA ALA A 70 8.67 -10.72 -6.00
C ALA A 70 8.15 -12.09 -5.53
N THR A 71 8.81 -13.19 -5.92
CA THR A 71 8.48 -14.53 -5.42
C THR A 71 8.74 -14.65 -3.92
N ALA A 72 9.87 -14.13 -3.42
CA ALA A 72 10.19 -14.12 -1.99
C ALA A 72 9.13 -13.38 -1.17
N MET A 73 8.61 -12.23 -1.66
CA MET A 73 7.50 -11.52 -1.04
C MET A 73 6.26 -12.41 -0.93
N GLY A 74 5.86 -13.06 -2.02
CA GLY A 74 4.68 -13.92 -2.03
C GLY A 74 4.80 -15.14 -1.11
N VAL A 75 6.00 -15.71 -0.96
CA VAL A 75 6.26 -16.78 0.01
C VAL A 75 6.16 -16.24 1.44
N HIS A 76 6.85 -15.13 1.74
CA HIS A 76 6.85 -14.56 3.08
C HIS A 76 5.45 -14.13 3.54
N GLN A 77 4.66 -13.49 2.66
CA GLN A 77 3.28 -13.11 2.96
C GLN A 77 2.41 -14.31 3.37
N ARG A 78 2.56 -15.46 2.69
CA ARG A 78 1.82 -16.69 2.99
C ARG A 78 2.27 -17.41 4.26
N LEU A 79 3.46 -17.13 4.76
CA LEU A 79 4.00 -17.81 5.94
C LEU A 79 3.93 -16.95 7.21
N ALA A 80 4.02 -15.63 7.07
CA ALA A 80 4.15 -14.70 8.20
C ALA A 80 2.92 -13.80 8.40
N HIS A 81 1.99 -13.71 7.42
CA HIS A 81 0.92 -12.70 7.42
C HIS A 81 -0.47 -13.25 7.02
N THR A 82 -0.63 -14.56 6.91
CA THR A 82 -1.93 -15.26 6.86
C THR A 82 -2.30 -15.75 8.24
#